data_AF-A0A7X4FRF9-F1
#
_entry.id   AF-A0A7X4FRF9-F1
#
_cell.length_a   1.000
_cell.length_b   1.000
_cell.length_c   1.000
_cell.angle_alpha   90.00
_cell.angle_beta   90.00
_cell.angle_gamma   90.00
#
_symmetry.space_group_name_H-M   'P 1'
#
loop_
_entity.id
_entity.type
_entity.pdbx_description
1 polymer ?
#
loop_
_entity_poly.entity_id
_entity_poly.type
_entity_poly.pdbx_seq_one_letter_code
_entity_poly.pdbx_strand_id
1 'polypeptide(L)' 'TGGSAAAAIELIRGMGGEVVGAGFVVDLPELPGRKHLEAMGVEVFALCTFLHADP' A
#
# COMPACT_ATOMS: atom_id res chain seq x y z
N THR A 1 -2.37 -3.98 6.97
CA THR A 1 -1.06 -3.69 7.58
C THR A 1 0.00 -3.26 6.57
N GLY A 2 -0.04 -3.74 5.31
CA GLY A 2 0.87 -3.28 4.25
C GLY A 2 2.17 -4.10 4.12
N GLY A 3 2.46 -5.01 5.05
CA GLY A 3 3.73 -5.74 5.09
C GLY A 3 4.08 -6.53 3.82
N SER A 4 3.13 -7.28 3.25
CA SER A 4 3.39 -8.05 2.02
C SER A 4 3.67 -7.14 0.81
N ALA A 5 2.98 -6.01 0.71
CA ALA A 5 3.22 -5.04 -0.35
C ALA A 5 4.59 -4.36 -0.18
N ALA A 6 4.96 -4.00 1.06
CA ALA A 6 6.29 -3.46 1.37
C ALA A 6 7.42 -4.45 1.01
N ALA A 7 7.28 -5.72 1.38
CA ALA A 7 8.25 -6.76 1.00
C ALA A 7 8.38 -6.90 -0.52
N ALA A 8 7.27 -6.86 -1.27
CA ALA A 8 7.31 -6.89 -2.73
C ALA A 8 8.03 -5.66 -3.31
N ILE A 9 7.80 -4.46 -2.77
CA ILE A 9 8.49 -3.23 -3.18
C ILE A 9 10.00 -3.33 -2.96
N GLU A 10 10.41 -3.84 -1.80
CA GLU A 10 11.83 -4.04 -1.47
C GLU A 10 12.50 -5.05 -2.41
N LEU A 11 11.82 -6.15 -2.74
CA LEU A 11 12.32 -7.14 -3.69
C LEU A 11 12.52 -6.53 -5.09
N ILE A 12 11.54 -5.79 -5.60
CA ILE A 12 11.63 -5.15 -6.92
C ILE A 12 12.78 -4.13 -6.95
N ARG A 13 12.88 -3.27 -5.92
CA ARG A 13 13.95 -2.27 -5.80
C ARG A 13 15.33 -2.94 -5.66
N GLY A 14 15.44 -4.02 -4.91
CA GLY A 14 16.67 -4.79 -4.75
C GLY A 14 17.18 -5.41 -6.06
N MET A 15 16.29 -5.64 -7.03
CA MET A 15 16.62 -6.12 -8.38
C MET A 15 16.92 -4.99 -9.37
N GLY A 16 16.97 -3.72 -8.92
CA GLY A 16 17.17 -2.54 -9.76
C GLY A 16 15.90 -2.03 -10.44
N GLY A 17 14.73 -2.53 -10.05
CA GLY A 17 13.44 -2.05 -10.56
C GLY A 17 12.98 -0.78 -9.86
N GLU A 18 12.31 0.09 -10.61
CA GLU A 18 11.62 1.26 -10.07
C GLU A 18 10.16 0.92 -9.77
N VAL A 19 9.71 1.22 -8.56
CA VAL A 19 8.29 1.11 -8.19
C VAL A 19 7.68 2.50 -8.20
N VAL A 20 6.84 2.75 -9.21
CA VAL A 20 6.16 4.03 -9.41
C VAL A 20 4.85 4.16 -8.61
N GLY A 21 4.28 3.04 -8.14
CA GLY A 21 3.04 3.04 -7.37
C GLY A 21 2.55 1.64 -6.99
N ALA A 22 1.52 1.58 -6.14
CA ALA A 22 0.85 0.37 -5.71
C ALA A 22 -0.68 0.54 -5.79
N GLY A 23 -1.34 -0.35 -6.52
CA GLY A 23 -2.79 -0.37 -6.71
C GLY A 23 -3.48 -1.44 -5.87
N PHE A 24 -4.60 -1.09 -5.25
CA PHE A 24 -5.42 -1.98 -4.44
C PHE A 24 -6.89 -1.96 -4.89
N VAL A 25 -7.61 -3.06 -4.68
CA VAL A 25 -9.06 -3.06 -4.91
C VAL A 25 -9.77 -2.34 -3.76
N VAL A 26 -9.38 -2.65 -2.51
CA VAL A 26 -9.99 -2.09 -1.30
C VAL A 26 -8.90 -1.43 -0.45
N ASP A 27 -9.16 -0.21 -0.01
CA ASP A 27 -8.42 0.45 1.06
C ASP A 27 -9.11 0.27 2.40
N LEU A 28 -8.32 -0.04 3.43
CA LEU A 28 -8.76 -0.19 4.82
C LEU A 28 -8.05 0.91 5.63
N PRO A 29 -8.58 2.13 5.68
CA PRO A 29 -7.88 3.31 6.18
C PRO A 29 -7.61 3.27 7.69
N GLU A 30 -8.31 2.41 8.42
CA GLU A 30 -8.07 2.13 9.85
C GLU A 30 -6.81 1.27 10.08
N LEU A 31 -6.36 0.55 9.04
CA LEU A 31 -5.11 -0.19 9.09
C LEU A 31 -3.94 0.67 8.59
N PRO A 32 -2.72 0.47 9.12
CA PRO A 32 -1.58 1.33 8.79
C PRO A 32 -1.01 1.12 7.37
N GLY A 33 -1.66 0.31 6.52
CA GLY A 33 -1.09 -0.18 5.27
C GLY A 33 -0.72 0.92 4.29
N ARG A 34 -1.67 1.80 3.96
CA ARG A 34 -1.44 2.93 3.05
C ARG A 34 -0.27 3.80 3.52
N LYS A 35 -0.34 4.29 4.77
CA LYS A 35 0.67 5.18 5.35
C LYS A 35 2.07 4.54 5.33
N HIS A 36 2.15 3.24 5.57
CA HIS A 36 3.41 2.52 5.52
C HIS A 36 4.04 2.53 4.12
N LEU A 37 3.25 2.31 3.06
CA LEU A 37 3.75 2.32 1.67
C LEU A 37 4.06 3.74 1.17
N GLU A 38 3.24 4.73 1.55
CA GLU A 38 3.50 6.14 1.24
C GLU A 38 4.80 6.63 1.89
N ALA A 39 5.12 6.17 3.11
CA ALA A 39 6.40 6.44 3.77
C ALA A 39 7.61 5.82 3.06
N MET A 40 7.41 4.79 2.22
CA MET A 40 8.44 4.22 1.33
C MET A 40 8.57 4.99 0.00
N GLY A 41 7.87 6.12 -0.15
CA GLY A 41 7.84 6.92 -1.37
C GLY A 41 7.07 6.25 -2.51
N VAL A 42 6.09 5.39 -2.21
CA VAL A 42 5.26 4.72 -3.21
C VAL A 42 3.86 5.32 -3.20
N GLU A 43 3.39 5.78 -4.36
CA GLU A 43 2.02 6.28 -4.53
C GLU A 43 1.02 5.14 -4.37
N VAL A 44 -0.03 5.34 -3.57
CA VAL A 44 -1.05 4.32 -3.29
C VAL A 44 -2.40 4.73 -3.86
N PHE A 45 -2.92 3.90 -4.76
CA PHE A 45 -4.27 4.05 -5.33
C PHE A 45 -5.16 2.89 -4.91
N ALA A 46 -6.44 3.15 -4.67
CA ALA A 46 -7.43 2.11 -4.39
C ALA A 46 -8.75 2.39 -5.12
N LEU A 47 -9.43 1.33 -5.57
CA LEU A 47 -10.71 1.46 -6.28
C LEU A 47 -11.87 1.86 -5.35
N CYS A 48 -11.86 1.37 -4.12
CA CYS A 48 -12.82 1.76 -3.10
C CYS A 48 -12.19 1.77 -1.70
N THR A 49 -12.87 2.41 -0.77
CA THR A 49 -12.49 2.48 0.64
C THR A 49 -13.58 1.82 1.47
N PHE A 50 -13.19 0.94 2.38
CA PHE A 50 -14.10 0.35 3.35
C PHE A 50 -13.79 0.91 4.75
N LEU A 51 -14.72 1.70 5.27
CA LEU A 51 -14.69 2.21 6.64
C LEU A 51 -15.60 1.31 7.48
N HIS A 52 -15.10 0.78 8.59
CA HIS A 52 -16.00 0.20 9.58
C HIS A 52 -16.72 1.36 10.27
N ALA A 53 -17.93 1.67 9.81
CA ALA A 53 -18.86 2.43 10.62
C ALA A 53 -19.43 1.45 11.65
N ASP A 54 -18.97 1.53 12.89
CA ASP A 54 -19.75 0.95 13.99
C ASP A 54 -21.15 1.60 13.96
N PRO A 55 -22.23 0.81 14.13
CA PRO A 55 -23.61 1.28 14.08
C PRO A 55 -23.97 2.28 15.20
#